data_AF-A0A6V7NHP3-F1
#
_entry.id   AF-A0A6V7NHP3-F1
#
_cell.length_a   1.000
_cell.length_b   1.000
_cell.length_c   1.000
_cell.angle_alpha   90.00
_cell.angle_beta   90.00
_cell.angle_gamma   90.00
#
_symmetry.space_group_name_H-M   'P 1'
#
loop_
_entity.id
_entity.type
_entity.pdbx_description
1 polymer ?
#
loop_
_entity_poly.entity_id
_entity_poly.type
_entity_poly.pdbx_seq_one_letter_code
_entity_poly.pdbx_strand_id
1 'polypeptide(L)'
;MWCQSCRGEYEEEDAGTCKECYDEASETKEELKREIDDLKSKVEFLRLASPLHDHHLHYSPSSASPSSSSSSSSTTDLLLHASPPSSSSSSSPPPPPPSRPRPPRRPHQQVSRF
;
A
#
# COMPACT_ATOMS: atom_id res chain seq x y z
N MET A 1 26.94 23.79 -0.34
CA MET A 1 25.47 23.90 -0.57
C MET A 1 24.71 23.57 0.71
N TRP A 2 23.46 24.01 0.87
CA TRP A 2 22.67 23.77 2.10
C TRP A 2 21.39 22.98 1.82
N CYS A 3 21.20 21.87 2.54
CA CYS A 3 19.99 21.06 2.39
C CYS A 3 18.88 21.57 3.30
N GLN A 4 17.71 21.88 2.72
CA GLN A 4 16.59 22.45 3.49
C GLN A 4 15.99 21.45 4.49
N SER A 5 15.83 20.20 4.07
CA SER A 5 15.27 19.12 4.91
C SER A 5 16.24 18.73 6.01
N CYS A 6 17.50 18.50 5.63
CA CYS A 6 18.54 18.01 6.50
C CYS A 6 19.17 19.17 7.37
N ARG A 7 18.91 20.45 7.03
CA ARG A 7 19.47 21.66 7.67
C ARG A 7 20.98 21.56 7.91
N GLY A 8 21.72 21.21 6.85
CA GLY A 8 23.16 20.98 6.90
C GLY A 8 23.86 21.31 5.60
N GLU A 9 25.19 21.47 5.66
CA GLU A 9 26.03 21.75 4.50
C GLU A 9 26.47 20.45 3.80
N TYR A 10 26.47 20.45 2.48
CA TYR A 10 26.91 19.33 1.64
C TYR A 10 27.71 19.84 0.42
N GLU A 11 28.54 18.98 -0.15
CA GLU A 11 29.38 19.31 -1.31
C GLU A 11 28.60 19.31 -2.63
N GLU A 12 29.05 20.13 -3.57
CA GLU A 12 28.33 20.50 -4.79
C GLU A 12 28.61 19.54 -5.94
N GLU A 13 27.64 18.66 -6.20
CA GLU A 13 27.47 17.95 -7.48
C GLU A 13 25.97 18.03 -7.86
N ASP A 14 25.60 19.10 -8.58
CA ASP A 14 24.34 19.31 -9.32
C ASP A 14 22.95 19.18 -8.64
N ALA A 15 22.84 18.81 -7.36
CA ALA A 15 21.53 18.60 -6.71
C ALA A 15 21.19 19.69 -5.68
N GLY A 16 20.03 20.35 -5.84
CA GLY A 16 19.44 21.30 -4.87
C GLY A 16 18.95 20.66 -3.55
N THR A 17 19.24 19.38 -3.34
CA THR A 17 18.98 18.59 -2.13
C THR A 17 20.22 17.72 -1.87
N CYS A 18 20.58 17.43 -0.62
CA CYS A 18 21.71 16.53 -0.38
C CYS A 18 21.39 15.09 -0.84
N LYS A 19 22.45 14.32 -1.11
CA LYS A 19 22.37 12.94 -1.60
C LYS A 19 21.50 12.04 -0.71
N GLU A 20 21.67 12.08 0.61
CA GLU A 20 20.88 11.26 1.55
C GLU A 20 19.39 11.56 1.43
N CYS A 21 19.03 12.84 1.50
CA CYS A 21 17.65 13.29 1.37
C CYS A 21 17.06 12.92 -0.03
N TYR A 22 17.86 12.81 -1.09
CA TYR A 22 17.42 12.33 -2.43
C TYR A 22 17.22 10.80 -2.47
N ASP A 23 18.19 10.06 -1.95
CA ASP A 23 18.18 8.59 -1.92
C ASP A 23 16.97 8.10 -1.12
N GLU A 24 16.72 8.65 0.07
CA GLU A 24 15.56 8.33 0.92
C GLU A 24 14.22 8.53 0.18
N ALA A 25 14.09 9.63 -0.56
CA ALA A 25 12.90 9.91 -1.35
C ALA A 25 12.74 8.90 -2.51
N SER A 26 13.85 8.50 -3.13
CA SER A 26 13.87 7.53 -4.22
C SER A 26 13.48 6.12 -3.76
N GLU A 27 13.97 5.69 -2.60
CA GLU A 27 13.65 4.40 -1.99
C GLU A 27 12.17 4.33 -1.61
N THR A 28 11.65 5.38 -0.95
CA THR A 28 10.23 5.47 -0.58
C THR A 28 9.32 5.40 -1.80
N LYS A 29 9.72 6.07 -2.90
CA LYS A 29 8.97 6.03 -4.17
C LYS A 29 8.97 4.62 -4.79
N GLU A 30 10.10 3.92 -4.73
CA GLU A 30 10.20 2.58 -5.28
C GLU A 30 9.36 1.57 -4.49
N GLU A 31 9.36 1.65 -3.17
CA GLU A 31 8.53 0.81 -2.30
C GLU A 31 7.04 1.00 -2.59
N LEU A 32 6.59 2.27 -2.67
CA LEU A 32 5.20 2.57 -2.99
C LEU A 32 4.79 2.04 -4.37
N LYS A 33 5.69 2.09 -5.36
CA LYS A 33 5.43 1.52 -6.69
C LYS A 33 5.21 0.00 -6.61
N ARG A 34 6.05 -0.71 -5.85
CA ARG A 34 5.91 -2.16 -5.65
C ARG A 34 4.57 -2.51 -4.99
N GLU A 35 4.13 -1.72 -4.00
CA GLU A 35 2.84 -1.92 -3.35
C GLU A 35 1.66 -1.67 -4.31
N ILE A 36 1.73 -0.62 -5.14
CA ILE A 36 0.71 -0.36 -6.17
C ILE A 36 0.62 -1.55 -7.15
N ASP A 37 1.74 -2.07 -7.62
CA ASP A 37 1.75 -3.19 -8.57
C ASP A 37 1.22 -4.49 -7.93
N ASP A 38 1.55 -4.76 -6.66
CA ASP A 38 0.98 -5.89 -5.90
C ASP A 38 -0.54 -5.75 -5.71
N LEU A 39 -1.01 -4.57 -5.32
CA LEU A 39 -2.44 -4.29 -5.16
C LEU A 39 -3.19 -4.40 -6.49
N LYS A 40 -2.61 -3.92 -7.59
CA LYS A 40 -3.20 -4.08 -8.93
C LYS A 40 -3.35 -5.54 -9.31
N SER A 41 -2.31 -6.35 -9.09
CA SER A 41 -2.36 -7.81 -9.33
C SER A 41 -3.48 -8.49 -8.52
N LYS A 42 -3.61 -8.13 -7.24
CA LYS A 42 -4.68 -8.63 -6.37
C LYS A 42 -6.08 -8.22 -6.86
N VAL A 43 -6.23 -6.97 -7.31
CA VAL A 43 -7.50 -6.47 -7.86
C VAL A 43 -7.83 -7.19 -9.17
N GLU A 44 -6.86 -7.39 -10.06
CA GLU A 44 -7.05 -8.15 -11.30
C GLU A 44 -7.48 -9.58 -11.03
N PHE A 45 -6.85 -10.26 -10.07
CA PHE A 45 -7.26 -11.60 -9.64
C PHE A 45 -8.73 -11.64 -9.16
N LEU A 46 -9.13 -10.69 -8.31
CA LEU A 46 -10.51 -10.62 -7.80
C LEU A 46 -11.51 -10.26 -8.89
N ARG A 47 -11.13 -9.42 -9.87
CA ARG A 47 -11.97 -9.08 -11.03
C ARG A 47 -12.21 -10.29 -11.92
N LEU A 48 -11.15 -11.06 -12.22
CA LEU A 48 -11.26 -12.28 -13.02
C LEU A 48 -12.12 -13.36 -12.33
N ALA A 49 -12.16 -13.37 -10.99
CA ALA A 49 -12.98 -14.28 -10.20
C ALA A 49 -14.45 -13.83 -10.04
N SER A 50 -14.84 -12.65 -10.54
CA SER A 50 -16.19 -12.11 -10.40
C SER A 50 -16.93 -12.07 -11.75
N PRO A 51 -18.02 -12.86 -11.94
CA PRO A 51 -18.77 -12.90 -13.22
C PRO A 51 -19.54 -11.62 -13.59
N LEU A 52 -19.52 -10.57 -12.77
CA LEU A 52 -20.46 -9.43 -12.87
C LEU A 52 -19.83 -8.08 -13.22
N HIS A 53 -18.50 -7.96 -13.32
CA HIS A 53 -17.85 -6.65 -13.36
C HIS A 53 -17.66 -6.01 -14.75
N ASP A 54 -18.06 -6.68 -15.84
CA ASP A 54 -17.85 -6.17 -17.21
C ASP A 54 -18.96 -5.20 -17.72
N HIS A 55 -20.05 -5.02 -16.96
CA HIS A 55 -21.23 -4.31 -17.48
C HIS A 55 -21.23 -2.77 -17.32
N HIS A 56 -20.17 -2.13 -16.83
CA HIS A 56 -20.23 -0.70 -16.47
C HIS A 56 -19.48 0.28 -17.39
N LEU A 57 -19.10 -0.11 -18.62
CA LEU A 57 -18.53 0.83 -19.61
C LEU A 57 -19.49 1.31 -20.72
N HIS A 58 -20.81 1.21 -20.51
CA HIS A 58 -21.80 1.84 -21.40
C HIS A 58 -22.79 2.73 -20.62
N TYR A 59 -22.29 3.78 -19.97
CA TYR A 59 -23.16 4.88 -19.54
C TYR A 59 -23.44 5.79 -20.75
N SER A 60 -24.49 5.45 -21.48
CA SER A 60 -25.13 6.36 -22.44
C SER A 60 -26.52 6.70 -21.91
N PRO A 61 -26.76 7.92 -21.39
CA PRO A 61 -28.06 8.28 -20.86
C PRO A 61 -28.92 8.79 -22.00
N SER A 62 -29.66 7.91 -22.68
CA SER A 62 -30.85 8.31 -23.44
C SER A 62 -31.80 7.15 -23.70
N SER A 63 -32.91 7.23 -22.98
CA SER A 63 -34.27 6.82 -23.35
C SER A 63 -34.56 5.35 -23.67
N ALA A 64 -35.25 4.73 -22.70
CA ALA A 64 -36.35 3.76 -22.83
C ALA A 64 -36.06 2.36 -22.25
N SER A 65 -36.54 2.14 -21.03
CA SER A 65 -37.11 0.84 -20.61
C SER A 65 -38.44 0.62 -21.35
N PRO A 66 -39.11 -0.57 -21.31
CA PRO A 66 -38.83 -1.75 -20.49
C PRO A 66 -39.01 -3.10 -21.21
N SER A 67 -38.31 -4.15 -20.77
CA SER A 67 -38.88 -5.50 -20.88
C SER A 67 -38.28 -6.43 -19.84
N SER A 68 -39.17 -6.91 -18.97
CA SER A 68 -38.98 -7.99 -18.02
C SER A 68 -38.46 -9.24 -18.73
N SER A 69 -37.24 -9.65 -18.43
CA SER A 69 -36.76 -11.00 -18.75
C SER A 69 -36.69 -11.77 -17.44
N SER A 70 -37.75 -12.50 -17.16
CA SER A 70 -37.82 -13.51 -16.11
C SER A 70 -36.88 -14.66 -16.48
N SER A 71 -35.59 -14.48 -16.24
CA SER A 71 -34.62 -15.56 -16.28
C SER A 71 -34.66 -16.22 -14.91
N SER A 72 -35.32 -17.36 -14.80
CA SER A 72 -35.22 -18.25 -13.66
C SER A 72 -33.76 -18.65 -13.48
N SER A 73 -33.01 -17.89 -12.68
CA SER A 73 -31.71 -18.32 -12.18
C SER A 73 -31.99 -19.43 -11.17
N SER A 74 -31.94 -20.67 -11.65
CA SER A 74 -31.99 -21.88 -10.83
C SER A 74 -31.11 -21.68 -9.59
N THR A 75 -31.75 -21.58 -8.43
CA THR A 75 -31.06 -21.43 -7.15
C THR A 75 -30.31 -22.72 -6.89
N THR A 76 -29.00 -22.74 -7.13
CA THR A 76 -28.14 -23.83 -6.67
C THR A 76 -28.09 -23.74 -5.15
N ASP A 77 -28.87 -24.59 -4.51
CA ASP A 77 -28.88 -24.80 -3.06
C ASP A 77 -27.50 -25.32 -2.64
N LEU A 78 -26.63 -24.41 -2.16
CA LEU A 78 -25.33 -24.78 -1.62
C LEU A 78 -25.54 -25.25 -0.17
N LEU A 79 -25.64 -26.56 -0.04
CA LEU A 79 -25.71 -27.31 1.21
C LEU A 79 -24.49 -26.98 2.09
N LEU A 80 -24.69 -26.06 3.05
CA LEU A 80 -23.67 -25.61 3.99
C LEU A 80 -23.43 -26.72 5.04
N HIS A 81 -22.41 -27.55 4.82
CA HIS A 81 -21.94 -28.50 5.83
C HIS A 81 -21.23 -27.74 6.95
N ALA A 82 -21.90 -27.58 8.09
CA ALA A 82 -21.27 -27.10 9.30
C ALA A 82 -20.25 -28.15 9.79
N SER A 83 -18.96 -27.85 9.67
CA SER A 83 -17.93 -28.57 10.42
C SER A 83 -17.93 -28.05 11.87
N PRO A 84 -17.87 -28.92 12.88
CA PRO A 84 -17.84 -28.49 14.28
C PRO A 84 -16.60 -27.63 14.57
N PRO A 85 -16.69 -26.65 15.49
CA PRO A 85 -15.55 -25.82 15.85
C PRO A 85 -14.47 -26.69 16.50
N SER A 86 -13.39 -26.95 15.76
CA SER A 86 -12.14 -27.40 16.37
C SER A 86 -11.53 -26.19 17.06
N SER A 87 -11.61 -26.19 18.38
CA SER A 87 -11.03 -25.25 19.34
C SER A 87 -10.03 -24.26 18.76
N SER A 88 -10.46 -23.03 18.53
CA SER A 88 -9.59 -21.92 18.15
C SER A 88 -8.67 -21.59 19.33
N SER A 89 -7.44 -22.07 19.30
CA SER A 89 -6.35 -21.46 20.06
C SER A 89 -6.14 -20.05 19.49
N SER A 90 -6.62 -19.06 20.21
CA SER A 90 -6.40 -17.64 19.92
C SER A 90 -4.91 -17.31 20.06
N SER A 91 -4.16 -17.42 18.96
CA SER A 91 -2.83 -16.82 18.86
C SER A 91 -2.99 -15.35 18.47
N SER A 92 -3.04 -14.48 19.47
CA SER A 92 -2.89 -13.04 19.27
C SER A 92 -1.53 -12.76 18.59
N PRO A 93 -1.45 -11.79 17.67
CA PRO A 93 -0.18 -11.40 17.07
C PRO A 93 0.78 -10.88 18.16
N PRO A 94 2.09 -11.12 18.03
CA PRO A 94 3.08 -10.61 18.98
C PRO A 94 3.05 -9.08 19.01
N PRO A 95 3.28 -8.45 20.18
CA PRO A 95 3.34 -7.00 20.28
C PRO A 95 4.48 -6.43 19.43
N PRO A 96 4.35 -5.18 18.92
CA PRO A 96 5.41 -4.54 18.16
C PRO A 96 6.67 -4.38 19.01
N PRO A 97 7.87 -4.41 18.39
CA PRO A 97 9.12 -4.25 19.11
C PRO A 97 9.20 -2.86 19.76
N PRO A 98 9.86 -2.73 20.93
CA PRO A 98 10.02 -1.44 21.59
C PRO A 98 10.80 -0.47 20.70
N SER A 99 10.34 0.78 20.65
CA SER A 99 11.02 1.86 19.91
C SER A 99 12.45 2.00 20.41
N ARG A 100 13.42 1.71 19.53
CA ARG A 100 14.85 1.83 19.86
C ARG A 100 15.15 3.29 20.19
N PRO A 101 15.82 3.59 21.33
CA PRO A 101 16.16 4.95 21.67
C PRO A 101 17.07 5.53 20.58
N ARG A 102 16.73 6.73 20.13
CA ARG A 102 17.53 7.48 19.16
C ARG A 102 18.96 7.63 19.70
N PRO A 103 20.00 7.28 18.92
CA PRO A 103 21.37 7.39 19.40
C PRO A 103 21.67 8.85 19.79
N PRO A 104 22.45 9.09 20.86
CA PRO A 104 22.80 10.43 21.27
C PRO A 104 23.52 11.15 20.13
N ARG A 105 23.10 12.39 19.86
CA ARG A 105 23.84 13.27 18.94
C ARG A 105 25.26 13.39 19.48
N ARG A 106 26.25 13.02 18.65
CA ARG A 106 27.66 13.26 18.96
C ARG A 106 27.84 14.76 19.26
N PRO A 107 28.42 15.14 20.41
CA PRO A 107 28.77 16.53 20.62
C PRO A 107 29.79 16.94 19.56
N HIS A 108 29.58 18.10 18.96
CA HIS A 108 30.58 18.78 18.14
C HIS A 108 31.88 18.83 18.95
N GLN A 109 32.91 18.11 18.53
CA GLN A 109 34.26 18.38 19.01
C GLN A 109 34.58 19.82 18.60
N GLN A 110 34.55 20.74 19.56
CA GLN A 110 35.28 21.99 19.41
C GLN A 110 36.74 21.61 19.20
N VAL A 111 37.19 21.77 17.96
CA VAL A 111 38.61 21.70 17.62
C VAL A 111 39.26 22.92 18.27
N SER A 112 39.67 22.78 19.53
CA SER A 112 40.51 23.76 20.21
C SER A 112 41.87 23.73 19.52
N ARG A 113 42.06 24.64 18.58
CA ARG A 113 43.37 24.95 18.01
C ARG A 113 44.20 25.64 19.09
N PHE A 114 45.31 25.02 19.47
CA PHE A 114 46.51 25.69 19.99
C PHE A 114 47.62 25.47 18.98
#